data_AF-A0A494Y277-F1
#
_entry.id   AF-A0A494Y277-F1
#
_cell.length_a   1.000
_cell.length_b   1.000
_cell.length_c   1.000
_cell.angle_alpha   90.00
_cell.angle_beta   90.00
_cell.angle_gamma   90.00
#
_symmetry.space_group_name_H-M   'P 1'
#
loop_
_entity.id
_entity.type
_entity.pdbx_description
1 polymer ?
#
loop_
_entity_poly.entity_id
_entity_poly.type
_entity_poly.pdbx_seq_one_letter_code
_entity_poly.pdbx_strand_id
1 'polypeptide(L)'
;MGLDEDIARGGEAAQVLDSAVFQAARKHVLEGIEAQMRAVPLSDQVMHTRLITALQCWDALEKYIEQIKQTGEIAQFQVAQEEERKKRFRVFG
;
A
#
# COMPACT_ATOMS: atom_id res chain seq x y z
N MET A 1 -6.88 17.60 4.76
CA MET A 1 -5.46 17.22 4.76
C MET A 1 -4.75 18.14 3.80
N GLY A 2 -3.57 18.63 4.17
CA GLY A 2 -2.76 19.49 3.31
C GLY A 2 -1.86 18.65 2.40
N LEU A 3 -1.45 19.19 1.24
CA LEU A 3 -0.57 18.47 0.31
C LEU A 3 0.74 18.01 0.98
N ASP A 4 1.32 18.83 1.86
CA ASP A 4 2.54 18.48 2.58
C ASP A 4 2.34 17.29 3.54
N GLU A 5 1.16 17.17 4.14
CA GLU A 5 0.78 16.07 5.02
C GLU A 5 0.62 14.77 4.22
N ASP A 6 -0.03 14.84 3.05
CA ASP A 6 -0.21 13.69 2.16
C ASP A 6 1.14 13.20 1.61
N ILE A 7 2.07 14.11 1.27
CA ILE A 7 3.44 13.78 0.86
C ILE A 7 4.19 13.04 1.97
N ALA A 8 4.15 13.57 3.21
CA ALA A 8 4.82 12.95 4.35
C ALA A 8 4.30 11.53 4.61
N ARG A 9 2.97 11.38 4.65
CA ARG A 9 2.32 10.07 4.86
C ARG A 9 2.59 9.09 3.72
N GLY A 10 2.63 9.57 2.48
CA GLY A 10 3.00 8.73 1.34
C GLY A 10 4.45 8.23 1.42
N GLY A 11 5.37 9.08 1.89
CA GLY A 11 6.76 8.69 2.16
C GLY A 11 6.88 7.63 3.26
N GLU A 12 6.14 7.78 4.36
CA GLU A 12 6.07 6.77 5.43
C GLU A 12 5.49 5.44 4.91
N ALA A 13 4.42 5.50 4.11
CA ALA A 13 3.83 4.31 3.51
C ALA A 13 4.81 3.59 2.57
N ALA A 14 5.57 4.34 1.76
CA ALA A 14 6.64 3.77 0.93
C ALA A 14 7.72 3.08 1.79
N GLN A 15 8.16 3.71 2.87
CA GLN A 15 9.12 3.10 3.79
C GLN A 15 8.62 1.78 4.40
N VAL A 16 7.34 1.72 4.77
CA VAL A 16 6.74 0.48 5.29
C VAL A 16 6.75 -0.60 4.22
N LEU A 17 6.22 -0.31 3.02
CA LEU A 17 6.11 -1.26 1.92
C LEU A 17 7.49 -1.77 1.47
N ASP A 18 8.48 -0.90 1.40
CA ASP A 18 9.84 -1.25 0.95
C ASP A 18 10.69 -1.88 2.07
N SER A 19 10.21 -1.88 3.32
CA SER A 19 10.97 -2.44 4.43
C SER A 19 11.15 -3.96 4.30
N ALA A 20 12.37 -4.43 4.57
CA ALA A 20 12.68 -5.85 4.57
C ALA A 20 11.81 -6.64 5.57
N VAL A 21 11.45 -6.02 6.69
CA VAL A 21 10.59 -6.64 7.72
C VAL A 21 9.17 -6.84 7.19
N PHE A 22 8.59 -5.84 6.52
CA PHE A 22 7.25 -5.97 5.94
C PHE A 22 7.23 -6.99 4.81
N GLN A 23 8.23 -6.99 3.93
CA GLN A 23 8.33 -7.97 2.84
C GLN A 23 8.50 -9.41 3.38
N ALA A 24 9.29 -9.59 4.44
CA ALA A 24 9.43 -10.88 5.10
C ALA A 24 8.11 -11.32 5.77
N ALA A 25 7.42 -10.40 6.46
CA ALA A 25 6.12 -10.66 7.09
C ALA A 25 5.08 -11.06 6.04
N ARG A 26 5.01 -10.32 4.93
CA ARG A 26 4.14 -10.62 3.78
C ARG A 26 4.34 -12.04 3.27
N LYS A 27 5.60 -12.38 2.97
CA LYS A 27 5.95 -13.73 2.50
C LYS A 27 5.52 -14.79 3.50
N HIS A 28 5.87 -14.61 4.78
CA HIS A 28 5.58 -15.59 5.83
C HIS A 28 4.07 -15.82 6.04
N VAL A 29 3.27 -14.74 6.04
CA VAL A 29 1.82 -14.83 6.22
C VAL A 29 1.17 -15.52 5.04
N LEU A 30 1.52 -15.15 3.81
CA LEU A 30 0.95 -15.75 2.59
C LEU A 30 1.30 -17.24 2.49
N GLU A 31 2.58 -17.60 2.69
CA GLU A 31 3.01 -19.00 2.72
C GLU A 31 2.30 -19.80 3.81
N GLY A 32 2.08 -19.21 4.98
CA GLY A 32 1.35 -19.82 6.09
C GLY A 32 -0.11 -20.10 5.73
N ILE A 33 -0.81 -19.14 5.13
CA ILE A 33 -2.22 -19.33 4.74
C ILE A 33 -2.33 -20.38 3.62
N GLU A 34 -1.46 -20.33 2.61
CA GLU A 34 -1.43 -21.33 1.54
C GLU A 34 -1.11 -22.74 2.05
N ALA A 35 -0.22 -22.87 3.02
CA ALA A 35 0.06 -24.15 3.68
C ALA A 35 -1.19 -24.69 4.38
N GLN A 36 -1.94 -23.83 5.09
CA GLN A 36 -3.20 -24.23 5.74
C GLN A 36 -4.25 -24.63 4.71
N MET A 37 -4.39 -23.91 3.60
CA MET A 37 -5.34 -24.26 2.53
C MET A 37 -5.07 -25.65 1.96
N ARG A 38 -3.79 -26.07 1.86
CA ARG A 38 -3.42 -27.42 1.41
C ARG A 38 -3.66 -28.50 2.47
N ALA A 39 -3.60 -28.15 3.76
CA ALA A 39 -3.77 -29.09 4.86
C ALA A 39 -5.24 -29.34 5.22
N VAL A 40 -6.12 -28.36 4.97
CA VAL A 40 -7.54 -28.45 5.29
C VAL A 40 -8.27 -29.41 4.32
N PRO A 41 -9.05 -30.38 4.84
CA PRO A 41 -9.84 -31.28 3.99
C PRO A 41 -10.75 -30.51 3.03
N LEU A 42 -10.89 -30.99 1.79
CA LEU A 42 -11.74 -30.35 0.78
C LEU A 42 -13.22 -30.26 1.19
N SER A 43 -13.68 -31.16 2.06
CA SER A 43 -15.04 -31.15 2.60
C SER A 43 -15.28 -30.04 3.63
N ASP A 44 -14.22 -29.48 4.25
CA ASP A 44 -14.34 -28.43 5.25
C ASP A 44 -14.42 -27.05 4.60
N GLN A 45 -15.56 -26.78 3.98
CA GLN A 45 -15.82 -25.52 3.28
C GLN A 45 -15.74 -24.30 4.21
N VAL A 46 -16.14 -24.45 5.48
CA VAL A 46 -16.12 -23.35 6.46
C VAL A 46 -14.70 -22.88 6.70
N MET A 47 -13.77 -23.82 6.87
CA MET A 47 -12.37 -23.47 7.08
C MET A 47 -11.72 -22.88 5.81
N HIS A 48 -12.06 -23.40 4.62
CA HIS A 48 -11.63 -22.78 3.35
C HIS A 48 -12.11 -21.33 3.23
N THR A 49 -13.38 -21.04 3.55
CA THR A 49 -13.90 -19.67 3.56
C THR A 49 -13.12 -18.77 4.51
N ARG A 50 -12.81 -19.24 5.73
CA ARG A 50 -12.02 -18.46 6.71
C ARG A 50 -10.62 -18.12 6.20
N LEU A 51 -9.94 -19.08 5.57
CA LEU A 51 -8.61 -18.87 5.00
C LEU A 51 -8.65 -17.87 3.82
N ILE A 52 -9.67 -17.96 2.97
CA ILE A 52 -9.89 -16.98 1.89
C ILE A 52 -10.15 -15.59 2.48
N THR A 53 -10.99 -15.47 3.51
CA THR A 53 -11.22 -14.18 4.18
C THR A 53 -9.94 -13.63 4.78
N ALA A 54 -9.08 -14.46 5.37
CA ALA A 54 -7.77 -14.02 5.86
C ALA A 54 -6.88 -13.46 4.75
N LEU A 55 -6.83 -14.11 3.57
CA LEU A 55 -6.12 -13.58 2.40
C LEU A 55 -6.69 -12.24 1.94
N GLN A 56 -8.02 -12.12 1.90
CA GLN A 56 -8.69 -10.88 1.50
C GLN A 56 -8.40 -9.73 2.46
N CYS A 57 -8.38 -10.00 3.78
CA CYS A 57 -8.00 -9.01 4.78
C CYS A 57 -6.55 -8.56 4.62
N TRP A 58 -5.64 -9.49 4.33
CA TRP A 58 -4.24 -9.16 4.05
C TRP A 58 -4.10 -8.28 2.81
N ASP A 59 -4.74 -8.66 1.71
CA ASP A 59 -4.73 -7.90 0.45
C ASP A 59 -5.34 -6.49 0.63
N ALA A 60 -6.41 -6.37 1.42
CA ALA A 60 -7.00 -5.07 1.75
C ALA A 60 -6.05 -4.16 2.55
N LEU A 61 -5.29 -4.74 3.49
CA LEU A 61 -4.26 -4.00 4.23
C LEU A 61 -3.15 -3.50 3.30
N GLU A 62 -2.62 -4.37 2.44
CA GLU A 62 -1.56 -4.02 1.49
C GLU A 62 -2.02 -2.91 0.53
N LYS A 63 -3.22 -3.06 -0.04
CA LYS A 63 -3.83 -2.04 -0.92
C LYS A 63 -4.04 -0.71 -0.23
N TYR A 64 -4.43 -0.70 1.04
CA TYR A 64 -4.61 0.55 1.78
C TYR A 64 -3.28 1.31 1.93
N ILE A 65 -2.19 0.61 2.27
CA ILE A 65 -0.88 1.25 2.39
C ILE A 65 -0.40 1.75 1.02
N GLU A 66 -0.59 0.98 -0.04
CA GLU A 66 -0.27 1.39 -1.42
C GLU A 66 -1.06 2.63 -1.84
N GLN A 67 -2.34 2.72 -1.48
CA GLN A 67 -3.17 3.91 -1.75
C GLN A 67 -2.65 5.16 -1.04
N ILE A 68 -2.17 5.03 0.21
CA ILE A 68 -1.55 6.16 0.93
C ILE A 68 -0.30 6.62 0.19
N LYS A 69 0.57 5.68 -0.20
CA LYS A 69 1.78 5.97 -0.99
C LYS A 69 1.44 6.72 -2.28
N GLN A 70 0.50 6.19 -3.08
CA GLN A 70 0.06 6.81 -4.33
C GLN A 70 -0.52 8.21 -4.11
N THR A 71 -1.27 8.41 -3.03
CA THR A 71 -1.83 9.72 -2.66
C THR A 71 -0.71 10.74 -2.42
N GLY A 72 0.35 10.35 -1.70
CA GLY A 72 1.52 11.22 -1.50
C GLY A 72 2.31 11.50 -2.77
N GLU A 73 2.49 10.51 -3.65
CA GLU A 73 3.13 10.70 -4.96
C GLU A 73 2.35 11.71 -5.82
N ILE A 74 1.01 11.62 -5.82
CA ILE A 74 0.15 12.58 -6.52
C ILE A 74 0.28 13.98 -5.91
N ALA A 75 0.28 14.10 -4.58
CA ALA A 75 0.43 15.39 -3.90
C ALA A 75 1.80 16.03 -4.23
N GLN A 76 2.88 15.24 -4.24
CA GLN A 76 4.21 15.70 -4.62
C GLN A 76 4.25 16.22 -6.06
N PHE A 77 3.59 15.51 -6.98
CA PHE A 77 3.48 15.92 -8.37
C PHE A 77 2.71 17.24 -8.53
N GLN A 78 1.65 17.45 -7.75
CA GLN A 78 0.89 18.70 -7.77
C GLN A 78 1.74 19.89 -7.30
N VAL A 79 2.48 19.74 -6.20
CA VAL A 79 3.40 20.78 -5.70
C VAL A 79 4.44 21.13 -6.76
N ALA A 80 5.06 20.13 -7.40
CA ALA A 80 6.05 20.34 -8.45
C ALA A 80 5.46 21.13 -9.64
N GLN A 81 4.25 20.79 -10.10
CA GLN A 81 3.59 21.52 -11.19
C GLN A 81 3.30 22.98 -10.82
N GLU A 82 2.86 23.24 -9.59
CA GLU A 82 2.61 24.61 -9.13
C GLU A 82 3.89 25.46 -9.09
N GLU A 83 4.99 24.87 -8.64
CA GLU A 83 6.29 25.55 -8.65
C GLU A 83 6.77 25.87 -10.07
N GLU A 84 6.65 24.92 -11.00
CA GLU A 84 6.99 25.16 -12.41
C GLU A 84 6.11 26.25 -13.03
N ARG A 85 4.82 26.27 -12.69
CA ARG A 85 3.91 27.32 -13.13
C ARG A 85 4.35 28.69 -12.60
N LYS A 86 4.66 28.80 -11.30
CA LYS A 86 5.16 30.04 -10.68
C LYS A 86 6.48 30.50 -11.31
N LYS A 87 7.42 29.58 -11.57
CA LYS A 87 8.69 29.87 -12.27
C LYS A 87 8.44 30.42 -13.68
N ARG A 88 7.55 29.80 -14.45
CA ARG A 88 7.17 30.29 -15.79
C ARG A 88 6.57 31.70 -15.73
N PHE A 89 5.63 31.96 -14.82
CA PHE A 89 5.06 33.31 -14.67
C PHE A 89 6.09 34.38 -14.27
N ARG A 90 7.11 34.03 -13.48
CA ARG A 90 8.18 34.96 -13.07
C ARG A 90 9.19 35.26 -14.18
N VAL A 91 9.34 34.37 -15.17
CA VAL A 91 10.30 34.55 -16.27
C VAL A 91 9.67 35.29 -17.45
N PHE A 92 8.36 35.17 -17.64
CA PHE A 92 7.63 35.77 -18.77
C PHE A 92 6.75 36.98 -18.39
N GLY A 93 6.65 37.33 -17.10
CA GLY A 93 6.02 38.56 -16.60
C GLY A 93 7.04 39.56 -16.12
#